data_AF-A0A2T2U0Z6-F1
#
_entry.id   AF-A0A2T2U0Z6-F1
#
_cell.length_a   1.000
_cell.length_b   1.000
_cell.length_c   1.000
_cell.angle_alpha   90.00
_cell.angle_beta   90.00
_cell.angle_gamma   90.00
#
_symmetry.space_group_name_H-M   'P 1'
#
loop_
_entity.id
_entity.type
_entity.pdbx_description
1 polymer ?
#
loop_
_entity_poly.entity_id
_entity_poly.type
_entity_poly.pdbx_seq_one_letter_code
_entity_poly.pdbx_strand_id
1 'polypeptide(L)'
;MSDARVDRYYYIFDSREHRALVLDRATGEERRPETDPRTSLIERVRAKRSPALQRRFARWCARQVDPDSAPSHTAAGRLWAAAQRDDPSVWQRVRRETADTVMLAVALGLSRGQPDAARLLVLHACTHPKAQHAALDAAHMSERWAEFSAESNPTAAARAMRTRHVDWLLDRLPIP
;
A
#
# COMPACT_ATOMS: atom_id res chain seq x y z
N MET A 1 -25.19 -0.51 15.13
CA MET A 1 -24.89 -0.11 13.74
C MET A 1 -23.48 -0.59 13.44
N SER A 2 -23.31 -1.68 12.67
CA SER A 2 -21.98 -2.18 12.32
C SER A 2 -21.33 -1.21 11.32
N ASP A 3 -20.05 -0.96 11.53
CA ASP A 3 -19.25 -0.05 10.71
C ASP A 3 -19.01 -0.70 9.33
N ALA A 4 -19.88 -0.39 8.36
CA ALA A 4 -20.10 -1.12 7.11
C ALA A 4 -18.96 -1.09 6.07
N ARG A 5 -17.70 -0.83 6.48
CA ARG A 5 -16.57 -0.71 5.54
C ARG A 5 -15.41 -1.66 5.80
N VAL A 6 -15.25 -2.16 7.02
CA VAL A 6 -14.42 -3.36 7.25
C VAL A 6 -15.03 -4.57 6.53
N ASP A 7 -16.35 -4.56 6.28
CA ASP A 7 -17.11 -5.57 5.52
C ASP A 7 -16.99 -5.48 3.99
N ARG A 8 -16.30 -4.48 3.42
CA ARG A 8 -16.32 -4.27 1.96
C ARG A 8 -15.31 -5.14 1.19
N TYR A 9 -14.22 -5.55 1.83
CA TYR A 9 -13.13 -6.25 1.16
C TYR A 9 -12.77 -7.54 1.88
N TYR A 10 -12.30 -8.52 1.11
CA TYR A 10 -11.45 -9.58 1.65
C TYR A 10 -10.09 -9.53 0.96
N TYR A 11 -9.05 -9.91 1.70
CA TYR A 11 -7.68 -9.86 1.22
C TYR A 11 -7.13 -11.28 1.06
N ILE A 12 -6.53 -11.55 -0.09
CA ILE A 12 -5.82 -12.80 -0.36
C ILE A 12 -4.36 -12.47 -0.64
N PHE A 13 -3.45 -13.31 -0.15
CA PHE A 13 -2.07 -13.24 -0.57
C PHE A 13 -1.89 -14.03 -1.87
N ASP A 14 -1.56 -13.34 -2.96
CA ASP A 14 -1.14 -13.98 -4.19
C ASP A 14 0.34 -14.31 -4.12
N SER A 15 0.67 -15.60 -4.05
CA SER A 15 2.05 -16.09 -4.01
C SER A 15 2.78 -15.95 -5.35
N ARG A 16 2.07 -15.75 -6.48
CA ARG A 16 2.69 -15.60 -7.80
C ARG A 16 3.27 -14.20 -7.99
N GLU A 17 2.46 -13.17 -7.73
CA GLU A 17 2.92 -11.77 -7.76
C GLU A 17 3.52 -11.32 -6.41
N HIS A 18 3.48 -12.18 -5.38
CA HIS A 18 3.84 -11.88 -4.00
C HIS A 18 3.17 -10.59 -3.52
N ARG A 19 1.85 -10.46 -3.61
CA ARG A 19 1.15 -9.23 -3.15
C ARG A 19 -0.20 -9.54 -2.53
N ALA A 20 -0.72 -8.57 -1.78
CA ALA A 20 -2.10 -8.62 -1.32
C ALA A 20 -3.03 -8.27 -2.49
N LEU A 21 -3.91 -9.19 -2.86
CA LEU A 21 -5.06 -8.92 -3.71
C LEU A 21 -6.21 -8.41 -2.86
N VAL A 22 -6.91 -7.42 -3.39
CA VAL A 22 -8.06 -6.80 -2.75
C VAL A 22 -9.29 -7.20 -3.54
N LEU A 23 -10.19 -7.95 -2.93
CA LEU A 23 -11.39 -8.45 -3.59
C LEU A 23 -12.61 -7.79 -2.96
N ASP A 24 -13.52 -7.31 -3.80
CA ASP A 24 -14.79 -6.76 -3.33
C ASP A 24 -15.64 -7.90 -2.77
N ARG A 25 -16.11 -7.76 -1.54
CA ARG A 25 -16.82 -8.83 -0.83
C ARG A 25 -18.21 -9.09 -1.43
N ALA A 26 -18.82 -8.09 -2.06
CA ALA A 26 -20.15 -8.24 -2.66
C ALA A 26 -20.09 -8.94 -4.01
N THR A 27 -19.03 -8.71 -4.80
CA THR A 27 -18.92 -9.29 -6.16
C THR A 27 -17.96 -10.47 -6.23
N GLY A 28 -17.04 -10.62 -5.27
CA GLY A 28 -15.95 -11.59 -5.33
C GLY A 28 -14.88 -11.27 -6.38
N GLU A 29 -15.00 -10.14 -7.08
CA GLU A 29 -14.05 -9.73 -8.10
C GLU A 29 -12.87 -8.96 -7.50
N GLU A 30 -11.69 -9.12 -8.09
CA GLU A 30 -10.56 -8.26 -7.73
C GLU A 30 -10.96 -6.82 -8.02
N ARG A 31 -10.74 -5.94 -7.04
CA ARG A 31 -11.03 -4.52 -7.21
C ARG A 31 -10.17 -3.99 -8.34
N ARG A 32 -10.80 -3.81 -9.50
CA ARG A 32 -10.12 -3.22 -10.65
C ARG A 32 -9.71 -1.79 -10.33
N PRO A 33 -8.46 -1.40 -10.63
CA PRO A 33 -7.95 -0.07 -10.36
C PRO A 33 -8.85 1.06 -10.89
N GLU A 34 -9.59 0.82 -11.98
CA GLU A 34 -10.39 1.81 -12.72
C GLU A 34 -11.45 2.57 -11.89
N THR A 35 -11.88 2.04 -10.74
CA THR A 35 -12.87 2.71 -9.86
C THR A 35 -12.26 3.68 -8.86
N ASP A 36 -10.93 3.76 -8.77
CA ASP A 36 -10.21 4.67 -7.89
C ASP A 36 -9.72 5.91 -8.66
N PRO A 37 -10.11 7.14 -8.30
CA PRO A 37 -9.60 8.34 -8.97
C PRO A 37 -8.07 8.46 -8.91
N ARG A 38 -7.43 7.82 -7.90
CA ARG A 38 -5.96 7.73 -7.83
C ARG A 38 -5.37 6.91 -8.96
N THR A 39 -6.06 5.89 -9.45
CA THR A 39 -5.57 5.06 -10.55
C THR A 39 -5.37 5.90 -11.79
N SER A 40 -6.37 6.69 -12.19
CA SER A 40 -6.25 7.57 -13.35
C SER A 40 -5.13 8.61 -13.17
N LEU A 41 -4.90 9.11 -11.95
CA LEU A 41 -3.78 10.01 -11.66
C LEU A 41 -2.43 9.29 -11.72
N ILE A 42 -2.31 8.09 -11.16
CA ILE A 42 -1.08 7.26 -11.20
C ILE A 42 -0.78 6.80 -12.64
N GLU A 43 -1.80 6.52 -13.43
CA GLU A 43 -1.70 6.22 -14.87
C GLU A 43 -1.34 7.45 -15.69
N ARG A 44 -1.90 8.62 -15.37
CA ARG A 44 -1.51 9.88 -16.03
C ARG A 44 -0.07 10.26 -15.68
N VAL A 45 0.36 9.99 -14.46
CA VAL A 45 1.77 10.00 -14.06
C VAL A 45 2.55 9.00 -14.90
N ARG A 46 2.12 7.74 -15.09
CA ARG A 46 2.80 6.76 -15.97
C ARG A 46 2.95 7.28 -17.41
N ALA A 47 1.92 7.89 -17.97
CA ALA A 47 1.90 8.37 -19.35
C ALA A 47 2.78 9.62 -19.57
N LYS A 48 2.94 10.46 -18.53
CA LYS A 48 3.68 11.73 -18.63
C LYS A 48 4.99 11.78 -17.84
N ARG A 49 5.26 10.83 -16.92
CA ARG A 49 6.38 10.85 -15.96
C ARG A 49 6.88 9.44 -15.57
N SER A 50 8.21 9.38 -15.45
CA SER A 50 9.04 8.20 -15.21
C SER A 50 8.61 7.30 -14.03
N PRO A 51 8.84 5.97 -14.09
CA PRO A 51 8.73 5.03 -12.97
C PRO A 51 9.33 5.53 -11.64
N ALA A 52 10.35 6.40 -11.70
CA ALA A 52 10.95 7.03 -10.53
C ALA A 52 9.97 7.90 -9.71
N LEU A 53 8.97 8.53 -10.35
CA LEU A 53 7.95 9.30 -9.62
C LEU A 53 6.98 8.37 -8.88
N GLN A 54 6.57 7.26 -9.49
CA GLN A 54 5.73 6.25 -8.85
C GLN A 54 6.42 5.62 -7.64
N ARG A 55 7.73 5.36 -7.75
CA ARG A 55 8.57 4.92 -6.62
C ARG A 55 8.62 5.94 -5.48
N ARG A 56 8.82 7.22 -5.82
CA ARG A 56 8.79 8.31 -4.83
C ARG A 56 7.44 8.42 -4.14
N PHE A 57 6.34 8.25 -4.88
CA PHE A 57 5.01 8.21 -4.31
C PHE A 57 4.82 7.04 -3.35
N ALA A 58 5.21 5.83 -3.75
CA ALA A 58 5.14 4.65 -2.87
C ALA A 58 5.93 4.87 -1.56
N ARG A 59 7.16 5.39 -1.64
CA ARG A 59 7.97 5.76 -0.47
C ARG A 59 7.32 6.86 0.37
N TRP A 60 6.64 7.83 -0.26
CA TRP A 60 5.91 8.86 0.47
C TRP A 60 4.72 8.28 1.24
N CYS A 61 3.97 7.33 0.65
CA CYS A 61 2.92 6.58 1.33
C CYS A 61 3.49 5.80 2.52
N ALA A 62 4.65 5.15 2.35
CA ALA A 62 5.35 4.47 3.44
C ALA A 62 5.73 5.41 4.58
N ARG A 63 6.18 6.63 4.28
CA ARG A 63 6.46 7.64 5.32
C ARG A 63 5.24 8.04 6.14
N GLN A 64 4.02 7.88 5.61
CA GLN A 64 2.80 8.19 6.35
C GLN A 64 2.53 7.20 7.49
N VAL A 65 3.16 6.02 7.47
CA VAL A 65 2.97 4.95 8.47
C VAL A 65 4.17 4.83 9.42
N ASP A 66 4.92 5.92 9.58
CA ASP A 66 6.11 6.05 10.42
C ASP A 66 7.09 4.86 10.27
N PRO A 67 7.71 4.67 9.10
CA PRO A 67 8.48 3.47 8.82
C PRO A 67 9.81 3.43 9.59
N ASP A 68 10.31 4.58 10.03
CA ASP A 68 11.62 4.75 10.66
C ASP A 68 11.64 4.28 12.12
N SER A 69 10.48 4.14 12.77
CA SER A 69 10.39 3.54 14.11
C SER A 69 10.50 2.01 14.12
N ALA A 70 10.49 1.35 12.96
CA ALA A 70 10.61 -0.10 12.88
C ALA A 70 12.06 -0.57 13.07
N PRO A 71 12.37 -1.45 14.05
CA PRO A 71 13.73 -1.94 14.24
C PRO A 71 14.25 -2.70 13.01
N SER A 72 15.52 -2.49 12.65
CA SER A 72 16.14 -3.02 11.42
C SER A 72 16.11 -4.55 11.30
N HIS A 73 16.06 -5.28 12.42
CA HIS A 73 15.99 -6.73 12.44
C HIS A 73 14.57 -7.28 12.21
N THR A 74 13.54 -6.44 12.23
CA THR A 74 12.14 -6.85 11.98
C THR A 74 11.85 -6.91 10.47
N ALA A 75 10.79 -7.63 10.07
CA ALA A 75 10.38 -7.67 8.67
C ALA A 75 10.09 -6.25 8.12
N ALA A 76 9.43 -5.41 8.91
CA ALA A 76 9.15 -4.02 8.56
C ALA A 76 10.45 -3.21 8.35
N GLY A 77 11.38 -3.25 9.31
CA GLY A 77 12.66 -2.55 9.19
C GLY A 77 13.50 -3.01 8.00
N ARG A 78 13.56 -4.33 7.74
CA ARG A 78 14.27 -4.89 6.57
C ARG A 78 13.63 -4.45 5.25
N LEU A 79 12.30 -4.50 5.14
CA LEU A 79 11.57 -4.06 3.95
C LEU A 79 11.79 -2.58 3.67
N TRP A 80 11.75 -1.74 4.72
CA TRP A 80 12.00 -0.31 4.56
C TRP A 80 13.43 -0.03 4.13
N ALA A 81 14.42 -0.63 4.79
CA ALA A 81 15.83 -0.49 4.39
C ALA A 81 16.06 -0.90 2.93
N ALA A 82 15.42 -1.98 2.47
CA ALA A 82 15.48 -2.41 1.07
C ALA A 82 14.79 -1.42 0.12
N ALA A 83 13.62 -0.87 0.50
CA ALA A 83 12.89 0.09 -0.32
C ALA A 83 13.68 1.38 -0.59
N GLN A 84 14.63 1.73 0.28
CA GLN A 84 15.52 2.89 0.11
C GLN A 84 16.66 2.64 -0.88
N ARG A 85 16.89 1.38 -1.26
CA ARG A 85 17.89 0.99 -2.26
C ARG A 85 17.18 0.81 -3.59
N ASP A 86 17.63 1.45 -4.66
CA ASP A 86 17.10 1.23 -6.02
C ASP A 86 17.72 -0.03 -6.66
N ASP A 87 17.62 -1.16 -5.95
CA ASP A 87 18.23 -2.45 -6.33
C ASP A 87 17.19 -3.59 -6.34
N PRO A 88 16.76 -4.05 -7.53
CA PRO A 88 15.79 -5.13 -7.68
C PRO A 88 16.22 -6.46 -7.02
N SER A 89 17.51 -6.75 -6.96
CA SER A 89 18.02 -7.99 -6.37
C SER A 89 17.84 -8.00 -4.86
N VAL A 90 18.03 -6.83 -4.22
CA VAL A 90 17.79 -6.63 -2.79
C VAL A 90 16.30 -6.70 -2.49
N TRP A 91 15.46 -6.10 -3.33
CA TRP A 91 14.00 -6.18 -3.19
C TRP A 91 13.51 -7.63 -3.26
N GLN A 92 13.93 -8.40 -4.26
CA GLN A 92 13.51 -9.79 -4.42
C GLN A 92 13.95 -10.65 -3.24
N ARG A 93 15.17 -10.43 -2.73
CA ARG A 93 15.68 -11.15 -1.56
C ARG A 93 14.82 -10.90 -0.33
N VAL A 94 14.62 -9.63 0.05
CA VAL A 94 13.86 -9.31 1.26
C VAL A 94 12.42 -9.79 1.18
N ARG A 95 11.79 -9.71 0.00
CA ARG A 95 10.40 -10.19 -0.20
C ARG A 95 10.28 -11.68 0.03
N ARG A 96 11.26 -12.48 -0.39
CA ARG A 96 11.30 -13.92 -0.10
C ARG A 96 11.50 -14.17 1.39
N GLU A 97 12.45 -13.48 2.01
CA GLU A 97 12.74 -13.63 3.44
C GLU A 97 11.61 -13.18 4.38
N THR A 98 10.72 -12.30 3.91
CA THR A 98 9.57 -11.79 4.69
C THR A 98 8.24 -12.38 4.26
N ALA A 99 8.22 -13.36 3.34
CA ALA A 99 7.00 -13.86 2.70
C ALA A 99 5.97 -14.37 3.73
N ASP A 100 6.40 -15.15 4.72
CA ASP A 100 5.50 -15.74 5.73
C ASP A 100 4.88 -14.66 6.63
N THR A 101 5.69 -13.68 7.06
CA THR A 101 5.19 -12.55 7.88
C THR A 101 4.18 -11.71 7.10
N VAL A 102 4.45 -11.46 5.81
CA VAL A 102 3.53 -10.75 4.91
C VAL A 102 2.25 -11.55 4.71
N MET A 103 2.34 -12.86 4.45
CA MET A 103 1.18 -13.73 4.29
C MET A 103 0.30 -13.72 5.55
N LEU A 104 0.91 -13.79 6.74
CA LEU A 104 0.19 -13.70 8.01
C LEU A 104 -0.51 -12.34 8.19
N ALA A 105 0.18 -11.25 7.84
CA ALA A 105 -0.39 -9.91 7.88
C ALA A 105 -1.60 -9.76 6.94
N VAL A 106 -1.54 -10.36 5.74
CA VAL A 106 -2.68 -10.37 4.81
C VAL A 106 -3.83 -11.21 5.35
N ALA A 107 -3.57 -12.48 5.69
CA ALA A 107 -4.61 -13.45 6.01
C ALA A 107 -5.34 -13.13 7.33
N LEU A 108 -4.58 -12.77 8.37
CA LEU A 108 -5.12 -12.54 9.71
C LEU A 108 -5.14 -11.07 10.08
N GLY A 109 -4.07 -10.34 9.78
CA GLY A 109 -3.90 -8.96 10.21
C GLY A 109 -4.93 -8.02 9.60
N LEU A 110 -5.02 -7.99 8.26
CA LEU A 110 -5.98 -7.13 7.55
C LEU A 110 -7.43 -7.50 7.88
N SER A 111 -7.74 -8.80 7.94
CA SER A 111 -9.08 -9.31 8.29
C SER A 111 -9.54 -8.89 9.69
N ARG A 112 -8.60 -8.59 10.58
CA ARG A 112 -8.85 -8.11 11.95
C ARG A 112 -8.65 -6.61 12.11
N GLY A 113 -8.49 -5.87 11.01
CA GLY A 113 -8.26 -4.43 11.04
C GLY A 113 -7.01 -4.02 11.81
N GLN A 114 -5.93 -4.81 11.75
CA GLN A 114 -4.70 -4.54 12.50
C GLN A 114 -3.85 -3.47 11.79
N PRO A 115 -3.55 -2.32 12.42
CA PRO A 115 -2.74 -1.26 11.80
C PRO A 115 -1.36 -1.74 11.38
N ASP A 116 -0.69 -2.54 12.21
CA ASP A 116 0.66 -3.03 11.92
C ASP A 116 0.71 -3.96 10.69
N ALA A 117 -0.39 -4.66 10.39
CA ALA A 117 -0.49 -5.45 9.18
C ALA A 117 -0.54 -4.56 7.94
N ALA A 118 -1.36 -3.51 7.96
CA ALA A 118 -1.40 -2.52 6.88
C ALA A 118 -0.04 -1.81 6.73
N ARG A 119 0.58 -1.40 7.85
CA ARG A 119 1.92 -0.81 7.89
C ARG A 119 2.96 -1.69 7.21
N LEU A 120 3.06 -2.96 7.59
CA LEU A 120 3.96 -3.93 6.96
C LEU A 120 3.73 -4.02 5.45
N LEU A 121 2.47 -4.02 5.02
CA LEU A 121 2.10 -4.16 3.61
C LEU A 121 2.39 -2.90 2.77
N VAL A 122 2.36 -1.70 3.35
CA VAL A 122 2.87 -0.49 2.68
C VAL A 122 4.37 -0.62 2.38
N LEU A 123 5.15 -1.10 3.36
CA LEU A 123 6.60 -1.29 3.20
C LEU A 123 6.89 -2.39 2.18
N HIS A 124 6.12 -3.47 2.24
CA HIS A 124 6.19 -4.54 1.26
C HIS A 124 5.86 -4.03 -0.16
N ALA A 125 4.83 -3.20 -0.34
CA ALA A 125 4.49 -2.62 -1.63
C ALA A 125 5.66 -1.83 -2.25
N CYS A 126 6.42 -1.10 -1.45
CA CYS A 126 7.55 -0.30 -1.93
C CYS A 126 8.64 -1.13 -2.64
N THR A 127 8.76 -2.42 -2.32
CA THR A 127 9.73 -3.35 -2.92
C THR A 127 9.18 -4.12 -4.13
N HIS A 128 7.93 -3.86 -4.55
CA HIS A 128 7.35 -4.53 -5.72
C HIS A 128 8.12 -4.19 -7.00
N PRO A 129 8.48 -5.11 -7.91
CA PRO A 129 9.35 -4.81 -9.07
C PRO A 129 8.72 -3.86 -10.11
N LYS A 130 7.40 -3.90 -10.29
CA LYS A 130 6.64 -2.95 -11.12
C LYS A 130 6.33 -1.69 -10.31
N ALA A 131 6.78 -0.51 -10.76
CA ALA A 131 6.62 0.75 -10.04
C ALA A 131 5.15 1.20 -9.89
N GLN A 132 4.30 0.88 -10.87
CA GLN A 132 2.88 1.17 -10.81
C GLN A 132 2.18 0.39 -9.68
N HIS A 133 2.45 -0.91 -9.56
CA HIS A 133 1.91 -1.72 -8.47
C HIS A 133 2.44 -1.24 -7.12
N ALA A 134 3.72 -0.88 -7.03
CA ALA A 134 4.27 -0.30 -5.80
C ALA A 134 3.50 0.96 -5.37
N ALA A 135 3.17 1.85 -6.30
CA ALA A 135 2.39 3.05 -6.04
C ALA A 135 0.94 2.74 -5.61
N LEU A 136 0.24 1.88 -6.34
CA LEU A 136 -1.15 1.52 -6.07
C LEU A 136 -1.30 0.80 -4.73
N ASP A 137 -0.50 -0.24 -4.52
CA ASP A 137 -0.55 -1.07 -3.32
C ASP A 137 -0.15 -0.25 -2.08
N ALA A 138 0.89 0.59 -2.18
CA ALA A 138 1.32 1.43 -1.06
C ALA A 138 0.26 2.47 -0.67
N ALA A 139 -0.41 3.10 -1.65
CA ALA A 139 -1.48 4.06 -1.39
C ALA A 139 -2.75 3.41 -0.81
N HIS A 140 -3.06 2.19 -1.24
CA HIS A 140 -4.18 1.45 -0.68
C HIS A 140 -3.89 1.00 0.77
N MET A 141 -2.69 0.47 1.03
CA MET A 141 -2.33 -0.01 2.36
C MET A 141 -2.11 1.15 3.36
N SER A 142 -1.65 2.32 2.95
CA SER A 142 -1.53 3.49 3.85
C SER A 142 -2.89 4.06 4.21
N GLU A 143 -3.86 3.97 3.29
CA GLU A 143 -5.27 4.25 3.57
C GLU A 143 -5.84 3.26 4.59
N ARG A 144 -5.56 1.97 4.44
CA ARG A 144 -5.97 0.94 5.42
C ARG A 144 -5.34 1.17 6.78
N TRP A 145 -4.07 1.52 6.84
CA TRP A 145 -3.40 1.90 8.08
C TRP A 145 -4.13 3.06 8.76
N ALA A 146 -4.44 4.13 8.01
CA ALA A 146 -5.17 5.28 8.56
C ALA A 146 -6.57 4.91 9.08
N GLU A 147 -7.28 4.02 8.37
CA GLU A 147 -8.57 3.49 8.78
C GLU A 147 -8.45 2.71 10.10
N PHE A 148 -7.48 1.79 10.16
CA PHE A 148 -7.30 0.88 11.30
C PHE A 148 -6.72 1.59 12.54
N SER A 149 -5.94 2.64 12.35
CA SER A 149 -5.34 3.42 13.44
C SER A 149 -6.30 4.43 14.07
N ALA A 150 -7.48 4.65 13.51
CA ALA A 150 -8.41 5.66 14.00
C ALA A 150 -9.36 5.09 15.07
N GLU A 151 -9.32 5.67 16.28
CA GLU A 151 -10.14 5.21 17.42
C GLU A 151 -11.64 5.51 17.27
N SER A 152 -11.99 6.61 16.59
CA SER A 152 -13.37 7.14 16.60
C SER A 152 -14.00 7.31 15.21
N ASN A 153 -13.22 7.60 14.17
CA ASN A 153 -13.76 7.78 12.83
C ASN A 153 -12.85 7.19 11.73
N PRO A 154 -12.79 5.85 11.60
CA PRO A 154 -12.03 5.14 10.57
C PRO A 154 -12.29 5.64 9.15
N THR A 155 -13.57 5.89 8.84
CA THR A 155 -13.98 6.37 7.51
C THR A 155 -13.40 7.74 7.18
N ALA A 156 -13.44 8.69 8.12
CA ALA A 156 -12.88 10.02 7.90
C ALA A 156 -11.35 9.96 7.78
N ALA A 157 -10.68 9.15 8.59
CA ALA A 157 -9.23 8.97 8.53
C ALA A 157 -8.77 8.40 7.19
N ALA A 158 -9.45 7.36 6.68
CA ALA A 158 -9.20 6.79 5.36
C ALA A 158 -9.41 7.83 4.24
N ARG A 159 -10.49 8.62 4.32
CA ARG A 159 -10.77 9.69 3.33
C ARG A 159 -9.72 10.80 3.37
N ALA A 160 -9.29 11.22 4.56
CA ALA A 160 -8.25 12.22 4.73
C ALA A 160 -6.92 11.74 4.11
N MET A 161 -6.54 10.48 4.36
CA MET A 161 -5.36 9.88 3.73
C MET A 161 -5.48 9.84 2.21
N ARG A 162 -6.64 9.45 1.67
CA ARG A 162 -6.91 9.48 0.22
C ARG A 162 -6.79 10.88 -0.38
N THR A 163 -7.25 11.90 0.33
CA THR A 163 -7.15 13.30 -0.11
C THR A 163 -5.68 13.71 -0.22
N ARG A 164 -4.86 13.44 0.82
CA ARG A 164 -3.42 13.70 0.78
C ARG A 164 -2.69 12.97 -0.37
N HIS A 165 -3.11 11.75 -0.70
CA HIS A 165 -2.58 11.03 -1.87
C HIS A 165 -2.84 11.79 -3.18
N VAL A 166 -4.07 12.27 -3.36
CA VAL A 166 -4.48 13.02 -4.57
C VAL A 166 -3.72 14.33 -4.64
N ASP A 167 -3.67 15.11 -3.56
CA ASP A 167 -2.96 16.39 -3.51
C ASP A 167 -1.48 16.21 -3.87
N TRP A 168 -0.81 15.22 -3.27
CA TRP A 168 0.59 14.92 -3.55
C TRP A 168 0.85 14.64 -5.04
N LEU A 169 -0.06 13.90 -5.68
CA LEU A 169 0.02 13.56 -7.11
C LEU A 169 -0.24 14.79 -7.98
N LEU A 170 -1.25 15.61 -7.64
CA LEU A 170 -1.62 16.82 -8.37
C LEU A 170 -0.51 17.87 -8.34
N ASP A 171 0.13 18.10 -7.18
CA ASP A 171 1.28 19.01 -7.03
C ASP A 171 2.46 18.66 -7.96
N ARG A 172 2.48 17.41 -8.45
CA ARG A 172 3.54 16.86 -9.29
C ARG A 172 3.06 16.54 -10.70
N LEU A 173 1.85 16.96 -11.08
CA LEU A 173 1.47 17.06 -12.47
C LEU A 173 1.89 18.44 -12.99
N PRO A 174 2.53 18.54 -14.16
CA PRO A 174 2.73 19.85 -14.77
C PRO A 174 1.35 20.47 -15.05
N ILE A 175 1.17 21.71 -14.62
CA ILE A 175 0.07 22.56 -15.11
C ILE A 175 0.28 22.67 -16.63
N PRO A 176 -0.76 22.44 -17.44
CA PRO A 176 -0.67 22.51 -18.90
C PRO A 176 -0.15 23.87 -19.39
#